data_AF-A0A2P2KNZ4-F1
#
_entry.id   AF-A0A2P2KNZ4-F1
#
_cell.length_a   1.000
_cell.length_b   1.000
_cell.length_c   1.000
_cell.angle_alpha   90.00
_cell.angle_beta   90.00
_cell.angle_gamma   90.00
#
_symmetry.space_group_name_H-M   'P 1'
#
loop_
_entity.id
_entity.type
_entity.pdbx_description
1 polymer ?
#
loop_
_entity_poly.entity_id
_entity_poly.type
_entity_poly.pdbx_seq_one_letter_code
_entity_poly.pdbx_strand_id
1 'polypeptide(L)'
;MGVPRTMEALRERAAFMKDSLQKAQTITDNMVTILGSFDHRLSALETAMRPTQIRTHSIRRAHENIDKTLKAAEVILAQFDLTRKAEAKILRGPHEDLESYLEAIDQLKSNVQFFSSNKTFKISDGVLNHANQLLAKAISKLEDEFRTLLSNYRIT
;
A
#
# COMPACT_ATOMS: atom_id res chain seq x y z
N MET A 1 -64.97 -24.89 62.84
CA MET A 1 -63.83 -25.84 62.68
C MET A 1 -63.13 -25.67 61.31
N GLY A 2 -62.83 -24.44 60.85
CA GLY A 2 -62.28 -24.22 59.49
C GLY A 2 -60.97 -23.42 59.44
N VAL A 3 -60.74 -22.54 60.42
CA VAL A 3 -59.57 -21.65 60.51
C VAL A 3 -58.22 -22.37 60.70
N PRO A 4 -58.12 -23.48 61.46
CA PRO A 4 -56.83 -24.18 61.64
C PRO A 4 -56.33 -24.83 60.34
N ARG A 5 -57.22 -25.43 59.54
CA ARG A 5 -56.87 -26.11 58.28
C ARG A 5 -56.45 -25.14 57.17
N THR A 6 -57.09 -23.97 57.09
CA THR A 6 -56.70 -22.94 56.11
C THR A 6 -55.36 -22.30 56.46
N MET A 7 -55.08 -22.09 57.76
CA MET A 7 -53.80 -21.59 58.23
C MET A 7 -52.65 -22.56 57.94
N GLU A 8 -52.89 -23.87 58.08
CA GLU A 8 -51.91 -24.91 57.78
C GLU A 8 -51.60 -25.01 56.28
N ALA A 9 -52.63 -24.95 55.41
CA ALA A 9 -52.44 -24.90 53.96
C ALA A 9 -51.70 -23.62 53.48
N LEU A 10 -51.96 -22.47 54.11
CA LEU A 10 -51.22 -21.23 53.84
C LEU A 10 -49.75 -21.35 54.27
N ARG A 11 -49.49 -22.01 55.41
CA ARG A 11 -48.13 -22.27 55.91
C ARG A 11 -47.35 -23.18 54.97
N GLU A 12 -47.97 -24.24 54.46
CA GLU A 12 -47.38 -25.14 53.48
C GLU A 12 -47.06 -24.41 52.16
N ARG A 13 -48.01 -23.60 51.65
CA ARG A 13 -47.81 -22.81 50.44
C ARG A 13 -46.71 -21.76 50.60
N ALA A 14 -46.61 -21.12 51.77
CA ALA A 14 -45.53 -20.19 52.09
C ALA A 14 -44.16 -20.90 52.18
N ALA A 15 -44.12 -22.11 52.76
CA ALA A 15 -42.91 -22.93 52.81
C ALA A 15 -42.44 -23.34 51.40
N PHE A 16 -43.38 -23.76 50.54
CA PHE A 16 -43.09 -24.09 49.14
C PHE A 16 -42.59 -22.88 48.34
N MET A 17 -43.20 -21.71 48.52
CA MET A 17 -42.72 -20.46 47.90
C MET A 17 -41.31 -20.11 48.36
N LYS A 18 -41.04 -20.24 49.66
CA LYS A 18 -39.71 -19.99 50.23
C LYS A 18 -38.65 -20.92 49.64
N ASP A 19 -38.95 -22.21 49.54
CA ASP A 19 -38.05 -23.20 48.93
C ASP A 19 -37.81 -22.90 47.44
N SER A 20 -38.87 -22.56 46.70
CA SER A 20 -38.77 -22.17 45.28
C SER A 20 -37.92 -20.91 45.08
N LEU A 21 -38.07 -19.91 45.96
CA LEU A 21 -37.24 -18.69 45.94
C LEU A 21 -35.77 -18.99 46.28
N GLN A 22 -35.50 -19.88 47.25
CA GLN A 22 -34.14 -20.30 47.57
C GLN A 22 -33.47 -21.03 46.41
N LYS A 23 -34.21 -21.89 45.70
CA LYS A 23 -33.75 -22.54 44.47
C LYS A 23 -33.47 -21.52 43.36
N ALA A 24 -34.38 -20.58 43.14
CA ALA A 24 -34.19 -19.50 42.16
C ALA A 24 -32.95 -18.65 42.49
N GLN A 25 -32.77 -18.27 43.76
CA GLN A 25 -31.58 -17.54 44.21
C GLN A 25 -30.30 -18.32 43.93
N THR A 26 -30.27 -19.62 44.26
CA THR A 26 -29.11 -20.49 43.98
C THR A 26 -28.80 -20.52 42.48
N ILE A 27 -29.83 -20.59 41.62
CA ILE A 27 -29.65 -20.54 40.16
C ILE A 27 -29.08 -19.18 39.73
N THR A 28 -29.58 -18.08 40.28
CA THR A 28 -29.06 -16.73 40.00
C THR A 28 -27.61 -16.60 40.43
N ASP A 29 -27.24 -17.07 41.62
CA ASP A 29 -25.86 -17.00 42.13
C ASP A 29 -24.89 -17.85 41.27
N ASN A 30 -25.36 -19.02 40.81
CA ASN A 30 -24.61 -19.84 39.85
C ASN A 30 -24.43 -19.10 38.52
N MET A 31 -25.48 -18.43 38.02
CA MET A 31 -25.40 -17.64 36.79
C MET A 31 -24.42 -16.48 36.92
N VAL A 32 -24.43 -15.76 38.04
CA VAL A 32 -23.48 -14.67 38.34
C VAL A 32 -22.04 -15.20 38.33
N THR A 33 -21.81 -16.36 38.95
CA THR A 33 -20.49 -17.02 38.97
C THR A 33 -20.03 -17.39 37.56
N ILE A 34 -20.92 -17.97 36.75
CA ILE A 34 -20.63 -18.33 35.35
C ILE A 34 -20.29 -17.08 34.54
N LEU A 35 -21.09 -16.01 34.63
CA LEU A 35 -20.84 -14.77 33.91
C LEU A 35 -19.53 -14.10 34.33
N GLY A 36 -19.21 -14.09 35.63
CA GLY A 36 -17.91 -13.62 36.12
C GLY A 36 -16.74 -14.43 35.55
N SER A 37 -16.90 -15.74 35.40
CA SER A 37 -15.87 -16.58 34.77
C SER A 37 -15.69 -16.29 33.28
N PHE A 38 -16.77 -15.96 32.56
CA PHE A 38 -16.71 -15.55 31.16
C PHE A 38 -16.00 -14.22 30.98
N ASP A 39 -16.33 -13.24 31.82
CA ASP A 39 -15.68 -11.92 31.81
C ASP A 39 -14.17 -12.03 32.02
N HIS A 40 -13.74 -12.82 33.01
CA HIS A 40 -12.32 -13.06 33.25
C HIS A 40 -11.63 -13.76 32.07
N ARG A 41 -12.26 -14.79 31.49
CA ARG A 41 -11.70 -15.50 30.33
C ARG A 41 -11.63 -14.61 29.10
N LEU A 42 -12.62 -13.75 28.87
CA LEU A 42 -12.63 -12.81 27.75
C LEU A 42 -11.52 -11.77 27.92
N SER A 43 -11.38 -11.20 29.12
CA SER A 43 -10.31 -10.25 29.45
C SER A 43 -8.91 -10.87 29.27
N ALA A 44 -8.72 -12.10 29.72
CA ALA A 44 -7.48 -12.85 29.54
C ALA A 44 -7.20 -13.13 28.04
N LEU A 45 -8.24 -13.51 27.28
CA LEU A 45 -8.13 -13.73 25.85
C LEU A 45 -7.74 -12.45 25.10
N GLU A 46 -8.40 -11.33 25.36
CA GLU A 46 -8.08 -10.04 24.75
C GLU A 46 -6.64 -9.62 25.05
N THR A 47 -6.21 -9.80 26.31
CA THR A 47 -4.84 -9.50 26.74
C THR A 47 -3.83 -10.38 26.02
N ALA A 48 -4.12 -11.68 25.87
CA ALA A 48 -3.27 -12.62 25.15
C ALA A 48 -3.23 -12.36 23.63
N MET A 49 -4.33 -11.86 23.05
CA MET A 49 -4.42 -11.59 21.60
C MET A 49 -3.80 -10.26 21.19
N ARG A 50 -3.84 -9.23 22.06
CA ARG A 50 -3.38 -7.87 21.75
C ARG A 50 -1.95 -7.81 21.18
N PRO A 51 -0.93 -8.51 21.72
CA PRO A 51 0.42 -8.48 21.15
C PRO A 51 0.47 -8.98 19.69
N THR A 52 -0.25 -10.06 19.40
CA THR A 52 -0.31 -10.63 18.03
C THR A 52 -1.04 -9.69 17.07
N GLN A 53 -2.11 -9.03 17.51
CA GLN A 53 -2.82 -8.02 16.71
C GLN A 53 -1.91 -6.82 16.36
N ILE A 54 -1.21 -6.27 17.35
CA ILE A 54 -0.27 -5.15 17.15
C ILE A 54 0.84 -5.56 16.18
N ARG A 55 1.44 -6.73 16.38
CA ARG A 55 2.51 -7.24 15.52
C ARG A 55 2.02 -7.45 14.09
N THR A 56 0.84 -8.04 13.92
CA THR A 56 0.24 -8.29 12.60
C THR A 56 -0.07 -6.98 11.87
N HIS A 57 -0.62 -5.98 12.58
CA HIS A 57 -0.88 -4.67 12.00
C HIS A 57 0.41 -3.98 11.53
N SER A 58 1.45 -3.99 12.37
CA SER A 58 2.76 -3.42 12.01
C SER A 58 3.40 -4.14 10.82
N ILE A 59 3.32 -5.47 10.76
CA ILE A 59 3.82 -6.26 9.61
C ILE A 59 3.05 -5.91 8.35
N ARG A 60 1.71 -5.84 8.41
CA ARG A 60 0.88 -5.47 7.25
C ARG A 60 1.26 -4.10 6.72
N ARG A 61 1.41 -3.11 7.61
CA ARG A 61 1.83 -1.75 7.24
C ARG A 61 3.22 -1.72 6.62
N ALA A 62 4.17 -2.48 7.18
CA ALA A 62 5.51 -2.61 6.61
C ALA A 62 5.46 -3.23 5.21
N HIS A 63 4.67 -4.29 5.02
CA HIS A 63 4.48 -4.94 3.72
C HIS A 63 3.87 -3.99 2.68
N GLU A 64 2.85 -3.21 3.05
CA GLU A 64 2.27 -2.20 2.16
C GLU A 64 3.27 -1.11 1.77
N ASN A 65 4.12 -0.68 2.71
CA ASN A 65 5.17 0.30 2.42
C ASN A 65 6.24 -0.27 1.47
N ILE A 66 6.62 -1.54 1.67
CA ILE A 66 7.56 -2.25 0.80
C ILE A 66 6.97 -2.36 -0.62
N ASP A 67 5.72 -2.79 -0.75
CA ASP A 67 5.04 -2.93 -2.05
C ASP A 67 4.95 -1.60 -2.80
N LYS A 68 4.59 -0.51 -2.10
CA LYS A 68 4.58 0.84 -2.69
C LYS A 68 5.97 1.29 -3.16
N THR A 69 7.00 1.01 -2.36
CA THR A 69 8.39 1.36 -2.70
C THR A 69 8.89 0.53 -3.89
N LEU A 70 8.55 -0.75 -3.94
CA LEU A 70 8.89 -1.65 -5.04
C LEU A 70 8.27 -1.15 -6.35
N LYS A 71 6.97 -0.86 -6.35
CA LYS A 71 6.27 -0.30 -7.52
C LYS A 71 6.88 1.02 -8.00
N ALA A 72 7.24 1.90 -7.07
CA ALA A 72 7.93 3.15 -7.43
C ALA A 72 9.30 2.88 -8.07
N ALA A 73 10.06 1.90 -7.57
CA ALA A 73 11.34 1.51 -8.14
C ALA A 73 11.19 0.89 -9.55
N GLU A 74 10.16 0.06 -9.78
CA GLU A 74 9.86 -0.52 -11.09
C GLU A 74 9.56 0.56 -12.14
N VAL A 75 8.79 1.59 -11.79
CA VAL A 75 8.52 2.73 -12.68
C VAL A 75 9.81 3.47 -13.05
N ILE A 76 10.70 3.68 -12.08
CA ILE A 76 11.99 4.33 -12.33
C ILE A 76 12.86 3.46 -13.24
N LEU A 77 12.95 2.15 -12.97
CA LEU A 77 13.74 1.21 -13.79
C LEU A 77 13.26 1.16 -15.25
N ALA A 78 11.94 1.13 -15.47
CA ALA A 78 11.38 1.19 -16.81
C ALA A 78 11.83 2.46 -17.57
N GLN A 79 11.91 3.59 -16.85
CA GLN A 79 12.37 4.85 -17.42
C GLN A 79 13.86 4.87 -17.75
N PHE A 80 14.68 4.19 -16.95
CA PHE A 80 16.08 3.93 -17.29
C PHE A 80 16.22 3.10 -18.57
N ASP A 81 15.44 2.03 -18.71
CA ASP A 81 15.47 1.18 -19.90
C ASP A 81 15.07 1.95 -21.17
N LEU A 82 14.06 2.81 -21.08
CA LEU A 82 13.66 3.70 -22.18
C LEU A 82 14.78 4.68 -22.54
N THR A 83 15.41 5.30 -21.53
CA THR A 83 16.52 6.24 -21.75
C THR A 83 17.69 5.55 -22.45
N ARG A 84 18.03 4.32 -22.04
CA ARG A 84 19.11 3.52 -22.65
C ARG A 84 18.79 3.11 -24.10
N LYS A 85 17.54 2.76 -24.39
CA LYS A 85 17.11 2.45 -25.77
C LYS A 85 17.19 3.68 -26.67
N ALA A 86 16.74 4.83 -26.18
CA ALA A 86 16.83 6.08 -26.92
C ALA A 86 18.29 6.51 -27.14
N GLU A 87 19.15 6.37 -26.14
CA GLU A 87 20.60 6.64 -26.24
C GLU A 87 21.25 5.90 -27.41
N ALA A 88 20.97 4.61 -27.58
CA ALA A 88 21.51 3.82 -28.69
C ALA A 88 21.15 4.43 -30.06
N LYS A 89 19.90 4.91 -30.22
CA LYS A 89 19.46 5.60 -31.44
C LYS A 89 20.15 6.96 -31.61
N ILE A 90 20.28 7.75 -30.53
CA ILE A 90 20.98 9.04 -30.56
C ILE A 90 22.44 8.91 -30.97
N LEU A 91 23.11 7.84 -30.53
CA LEU A 91 24.51 7.60 -30.85
C LEU A 91 24.71 7.23 -32.32
N ARG A 92 23.83 6.40 -32.91
CA ARG A 92 23.87 6.03 -34.34
C ARG A 92 23.76 7.25 -35.27
N GLY A 93 22.98 8.25 -34.87
CA GLY A 93 22.84 9.51 -35.62
C GLY A 93 21.66 9.49 -36.60
N PRO A 94 21.30 10.67 -37.15
CA PRO A 94 20.08 10.85 -37.95
C PRO A 94 20.15 10.29 -39.38
N HIS A 95 21.35 9.92 -39.87
CA HIS A 95 21.58 9.52 -41.26
C HIS A 95 20.97 8.16 -41.65
N GLU A 96 20.92 7.20 -40.71
CA GLU A 96 20.36 5.86 -40.99
C GLU A 96 18.83 5.89 -41.07
N ASP A 97 18.18 6.57 -40.11
CA ASP A 97 16.74 6.62 -39.94
C ASP A 97 16.36 7.87 -39.13
N LEU A 98 16.02 8.94 -39.85
CA LEU A 98 15.65 10.22 -39.24
C LEU A 98 14.37 10.11 -38.40
N GLU A 99 13.39 9.31 -38.83
CA GLU A 99 12.12 9.19 -38.12
C GLU A 99 12.32 8.53 -36.75
N SER A 100 13.01 7.39 -36.72
CA SER A 100 13.36 6.69 -35.48
C SER A 100 14.28 7.53 -34.58
N TYR A 101 15.14 8.37 -35.17
CA TYR A 101 15.99 9.30 -34.44
C TYR A 101 15.19 10.39 -33.74
N LEU A 102 14.25 11.02 -34.45
CA LEU A 102 13.37 12.04 -33.87
C LEU A 102 12.45 11.45 -32.79
N GLU A 103 11.95 10.23 -33.00
CA GLU A 103 11.19 9.50 -31.98
C GLU A 103 12.03 9.29 -30.71
N ALA A 104 13.31 8.95 -30.84
CA ALA A 104 14.21 8.80 -29.69
C ALA A 104 14.42 10.10 -28.92
N ILE A 105 14.51 11.23 -29.62
CA ILE A 105 14.59 12.57 -29.01
C ILE A 105 13.32 12.87 -28.23
N ASP A 106 12.15 12.58 -28.80
CA ASP A 106 10.88 12.84 -28.13
C ASP A 106 10.68 11.94 -26.91
N GLN A 107 11.14 10.68 -26.97
CA GLN A 107 11.22 9.80 -25.80
C GLN A 107 12.14 10.38 -24.70
N LEU A 108 13.33 10.89 -25.05
CA LEU A 108 14.23 11.54 -24.08
C LEU A 108 13.59 12.79 -23.45
N LYS A 109 12.92 13.64 -24.24
CA LYS A 109 12.19 14.81 -23.72
C LYS A 109 11.08 14.40 -22.75
N SER A 110 10.29 13.39 -23.10
CA SER A 110 9.26 12.83 -22.22
C SER A 110 9.89 12.33 -20.91
N ASN A 111 11.05 11.67 -20.99
CA ASN A 111 11.75 11.19 -19.81
C ASN A 111 12.24 12.31 -18.90
N VAL A 112 12.81 13.38 -19.48
CA VAL A 112 13.19 14.57 -18.73
C VAL A 112 11.98 15.23 -18.07
N GLN A 113 10.85 15.33 -18.77
CA GLN A 113 9.61 15.90 -18.21
C GLN A 113 9.08 15.06 -17.04
N PHE A 114 9.09 13.73 -17.17
CA PHE A 114 8.68 12.82 -16.11
C PHE A 114 9.50 13.01 -14.83
N PHE A 115 10.84 13.03 -14.94
CA PHE A 115 11.72 13.22 -13.79
C PHE A 115 11.69 14.65 -13.24
N SER A 116 11.51 15.65 -14.10
CA SER A 116 11.38 17.06 -13.68
C SER A 116 10.11 17.31 -12.87
N SER A 117 9.03 16.60 -13.21
CA SER A 117 7.74 16.69 -12.50
C SER A 117 7.73 15.87 -11.21
N ASN A 118 8.49 14.77 -11.17
CA ASN A 118 8.60 13.87 -10.03
C ASN A 118 9.93 14.07 -9.27
N LYS A 119 10.14 15.26 -8.68
CA LYS A 119 11.35 15.63 -7.91
C LYS A 119 11.57 14.85 -6.61
N THR A 120 10.76 13.84 -6.33
CA THR A 120 10.78 13.06 -5.08
C THR A 120 11.98 12.12 -4.97
N PHE A 121 12.70 11.86 -6.06
CA PHE A 121 13.79 10.89 -6.09
C PHE A 121 15.15 11.58 -6.25
N LYS A 122 16.02 11.58 -5.24
CA LYS A 122 17.40 12.10 -5.37
C LYS A 122 18.21 11.44 -6.51
N ILE A 123 17.82 10.23 -6.92
CA ILE A 123 18.43 9.49 -8.05
C ILE A 123 18.10 10.16 -9.40
N SER A 124 17.01 10.94 -9.49
CA SER A 124 16.56 11.56 -10.74
C SER A 124 17.56 12.56 -11.30
N ASP A 125 18.37 13.23 -10.46
CA ASP A 125 19.29 14.28 -10.90
C ASP A 125 20.37 13.74 -11.84
N GLY A 126 20.91 12.55 -11.56
CA GLY A 126 21.90 11.91 -12.43
C GLY A 126 21.32 11.53 -13.80
N VAL A 127 20.11 10.96 -13.80
CA VAL A 127 19.40 10.57 -15.04
C VAL A 127 19.01 11.78 -15.86
N LEU A 128 18.53 12.83 -15.21
CA LEU A 128 18.11 14.06 -15.85
C LEU A 128 19.31 14.78 -16.47
N ASN A 129 20.46 14.80 -15.78
CA ASN A 129 21.70 15.30 -16.35
C ASN A 129 22.16 14.47 -17.56
N HIS A 130 22.13 13.14 -17.48
CA HIS A 130 22.48 12.25 -18.60
C HIS A 130 21.56 12.45 -19.81
N ALA A 131 20.24 12.46 -19.58
CA ALA A 131 19.25 12.68 -20.64
C ALA A 131 19.40 14.06 -21.30
N ASN A 132 19.67 15.12 -20.53
CA ASN A 132 19.95 16.45 -21.07
C ASN A 132 21.23 16.49 -21.90
N GLN A 133 22.29 15.78 -21.48
CA GLN A 133 23.52 15.66 -22.28
C GLN A 133 23.26 14.92 -23.60
N LEU A 134 22.45 13.87 -23.58
CA LEU A 134 22.04 13.15 -24.80
C LEU A 134 21.22 14.03 -25.73
N LEU A 135 20.30 14.85 -25.20
CA LEU A 135 19.53 15.82 -25.99
C LEU A 135 20.44 16.87 -26.64
N ALA A 136 21.39 17.43 -25.89
CA ALA A 136 22.37 18.37 -26.43
C ALA A 136 23.20 17.73 -27.56
N LYS A 137 23.65 16.48 -27.37
CA LYS A 137 24.36 15.71 -28.39
C LYS A 137 23.49 15.43 -29.62
N ALA A 138 22.21 15.17 -29.41
CA ALA A 138 21.27 14.91 -30.50
C ALA A 138 21.07 16.15 -31.38
N ILE A 139 20.95 17.32 -30.76
CA ILE A 139 20.86 18.62 -31.45
C ILE A 139 22.13 18.86 -32.28
N SER A 140 23.31 18.68 -31.70
CA SER A 140 24.58 18.84 -32.44
C SER A 140 24.66 17.92 -33.67
N LYS A 141 24.25 16.65 -33.54
CA LYS A 141 24.24 15.70 -34.67
C LYS A 141 23.25 16.10 -35.76
N LEU A 142 22.09 16.65 -35.41
CA LEU A 142 21.13 17.18 -36.37
C LEU A 142 21.68 18.41 -37.11
N GLU A 143 22.35 19.30 -36.39
CA GLU A 143 23.00 20.48 -37.00
C GLU A 143 24.09 20.07 -38.00
N ASP A 144 24.92 19.08 -37.64
CA ASP A 144 25.98 18.57 -38.52
C ASP A 144 25.42 17.90 -39.78
N GLU A 145 24.36 17.09 -39.64
CA GLU A 145 23.68 16.47 -40.78
C GLU A 145 23.05 17.52 -41.69
N PHE A 146 22.38 18.53 -41.11
CA PHE A 146 21.78 19.62 -41.86
C PHE A 146 22.83 20.44 -42.63
N ARG A 147 23.98 20.73 -42.02
CA ARG A 147 25.12 21.38 -42.69
C ARG A 147 25.65 20.54 -43.84
N THR A 148 25.77 19.23 -43.65
CA THR A 148 26.23 18.29 -44.67
C THR A 148 25.30 18.26 -45.87
N LEU A 149 23.99 18.21 -45.64
CA LEU A 149 22.98 18.33 -46.69
C LEU A 149 23.11 19.65 -47.45
N LEU A 150 23.19 20.79 -46.75
CA LEU A 150 23.36 22.10 -47.39
C LEU A 150 24.64 22.20 -48.24
N SER A 151 25.75 21.62 -47.79
CA SER A 151 27.00 21.60 -48.55
C SER A 151 26.89 20.71 -49.80
N ASN A 152 26.24 19.55 -49.70
CA ASN A 152 26.04 18.64 -50.84
C ASN A 152 25.10 19.24 -51.89
N TYR A 153 24.03 19.93 -51.47
CA TYR A 153 23.10 20.63 -52.37
C TYR A 153 23.68 21.90 -53.01
N ARG A 154 24.76 22.48 -52.46
CA ARG A 154 25.47 23.63 -53.09
C ARG A 154 26.45 23.23 -54.18
N ILE A 155 26.74 21.92 -54.35
CA ILE A 155 27.74 21.40 -55.29
C ILE A 155 27.05 20.71 -56.50
N THR A 156 25.72 20.62 -56.53
CA THR A 156 24.92 20.20 -57.70
C THR A 156 24.19 21.41 -58.28
#